data_AF-A0A5E5AR67-F1
#
_entry.id   AF-A0A5E5AR67-F1
#
_cell.length_a   1.000
_cell.length_b   1.000
_cell.length_c   1.000
_cell.angle_alpha   90.00
_cell.angle_beta   90.00
_cell.angle_gamma   90.00
#
_symmetry.space_group_name_H-M   'P 1'
#
loop_
_entity.id
_entity.type
_entity.pdbx_description
1 polymer ?
#
loop_
_entity_poly.entity_id
_entity_poly.type
_entity_poly.pdbx_seq_one_letter_code
_entity_poly.pdbx_strand_id
1 'polypeptide(L)' 'MSRSKRKTPICGVTSAVSEAEDKALWHRAHRRSERVALERDGIEYIASNRHAHSSTWRMGKDGKHFFDAAEWPTVMRK' A
#
# COMPACT_ATOMS: atom_id res chain seq x y z
N MET A 1 -6.61 15.27 -22.98
CA MET A 1 -7.41 14.53 -21.99
C MET A 1 -8.40 15.49 -21.35
N SER A 2 -9.71 15.21 -21.44
CA SER A 2 -10.72 16.04 -20.77
C SER A 2 -10.46 16.01 -19.25
N ARG A 3 -10.61 17.16 -18.59
CA ARG A 3 -10.41 17.29 -17.14
C ARG A 3 -11.58 16.66 -16.38
N SER A 4 -11.75 15.34 -16.51
CA SER A 4 -12.74 14.59 -15.73
C SER A 4 -12.45 14.80 -14.25
N LYS A 5 -13.38 15.45 -13.56
CA LYS A 5 -13.29 15.68 -12.13
C LYS A 5 -13.67 14.39 -11.39
N ARG A 6 -13.06 14.17 -10.23
CA ARG A 6 -13.22 12.94 -9.46
C ARG A 6 -14.54 12.95 -8.67
N LYS A 7 -15.23 11.82 -8.61
CA LYS A 7 -16.37 11.61 -7.70
C LYS A 7 -15.88 11.24 -6.29
N THR A 8 -14.89 10.37 -6.21
CA THR A 8 -14.31 9.89 -4.95
C THR A 8 -12.95 10.57 -4.74
N PRO A 9 -12.63 11.05 -3.54
CA PRO A 9 -11.38 11.77 -3.29
C PRO A 9 -10.20 10.79 -3.12
N ILE A 10 -9.90 10.06 -4.19
CA ILE A 10 -8.78 9.14 -4.29
C ILE A 10 -7.86 9.59 -5.43
N CYS A 11 -6.56 9.65 -5.15
CA CYS A 11 -5.52 9.85 -6.14
C CYS A 11 -4.55 8.66 -6.14
N GLY A 12 -3.96 8.37 -7.31
CA GLY A 12 -2.92 7.36 -7.43
C GLY A 12 -1.54 8.00 -7.35
N VAL A 13 -0.54 7.24 -6.91
CA VAL A 13 0.87 7.65 -6.97
C VAL A 13 1.41 7.32 -8.36
N THR A 14 1.88 8.34 -9.08
CA THR A 14 2.35 8.20 -10.47
C THR A 14 3.83 8.56 -10.67
N SER A 15 4.51 9.01 -9.62
CA SER A 15 5.89 9.51 -9.68
C SER A 15 6.94 8.45 -9.40
N ALA A 16 6.55 7.25 -8.94
CA ALA A 16 7.51 6.20 -8.64
C ALA A 16 8.12 5.61 -9.91
N VAL A 17 9.45 5.55 -9.93
CA VAL A 17 10.23 4.95 -11.03
C VAL A 17 10.10 3.42 -11.02
N SER A 18 9.96 2.81 -9.84
CA SER A 18 9.92 1.37 -9.65
C SER A 18 9.19 0.98 -8.37
N GLU A 19 8.74 -0.28 -8.29
CA GLU A 19 8.15 -0.92 -7.11
C GLU A 19 9.16 -1.85 -6.40
N ALA A 20 10.39 -1.96 -6.94
CA ALA A 20 11.37 -2.94 -6.49
C ALA A 20 11.78 -2.74 -5.03
N GLU A 21 11.96 -1.48 -4.61
CA GLU A 21 12.35 -1.14 -3.25
C GLU A 21 11.24 -1.48 -2.24
N ASP A 22 10.00 -1.06 -2.52
CA ASP A 22 8.83 -1.37 -1.69
C ASP A 22 8.65 -2.88 -1.50
N LYS A 23 8.76 -3.65 -2.59
CA LYS A 23 8.72 -5.11 -2.55
C LYS A 23 9.85 -5.70 -1.71
N ALA A 24 11.06 -5.17 -1.85
CA ALA A 24 12.21 -5.65 -1.09
C ALA A 24 12.05 -5.39 0.41
N LEU A 25 11.56 -4.22 0.80
CA LEU A 25 11.28 -3.86 2.19
C LEU A 25 10.18 -4.75 2.77
N TRP A 26 9.09 -4.91 2.05
CA TRP A 26 7.97 -5.75 2.46
C TRP A 26 8.37 -7.22 2.62
N HIS A 27 9.06 -7.81 1.63
CA HIS A 27 9.54 -9.19 1.72
C HIS A 27 10.54 -9.39 2.86
N ARG A 28 11.35 -8.38 3.19
CA ARG A 28 12.25 -8.43 4.35
C ARG A 28 11.47 -8.41 5.66
N ALA A 29 10.47 -7.53 5.79
CA ALA A 29 9.64 -7.43 6.99
C ALA A 29 8.85 -8.72 7.24
N HIS A 30 8.18 -9.25 6.21
CA HIS A 30 7.42 -10.50 6.31
C HIS A 30 8.32 -11.69 6.68
N ARG A 31 9.45 -11.88 6.00
CA ARG A 31 10.38 -12.98 6.36
C ARG A 31 10.90 -12.87 7.79
N ARG A 32 11.14 -11.65 8.28
CA ARG A 32 11.57 -11.44 9.66
C ARG A 32 10.49 -11.83 10.66
N SER A 33 9.24 -11.42 10.45
CA SER A 33 8.14 -11.78 11.35
C SER A 33 7.82 -13.27 11.32
N GLU A 34 7.80 -13.87 10.13
CA GLU A 34 7.55 -15.31 9.95
C GLU A 34 8.62 -16.13 10.67
N ARG A 35 9.91 -15.74 10.55
CA ARG A 35 11.00 -16.41 11.27
C ARG A 35 10.81 -16.35 12.78
N VAL A 36 10.50 -15.17 13.32
CA VAL A 36 10.28 -15.00 14.77
C VAL A 36 9.08 -15.81 15.25
N ALA A 37 8.00 -15.83 14.47
CA ALA A 37 6.80 -16.59 14.82
C ALA A 37 7.03 -18.11 14.73
N LEU A 38 7.78 -18.59 13.73
CA LEU A 38 8.23 -19.98 13.62
C LEU A 38 9.12 -20.39 14.81
N GLU A 39 10.09 -19.55 15.18
CA GLU A 39 10.96 -19.80 16.34
C GLU A 39 10.16 -19.85 17.65
N ARG A 40 9.08 -19.07 17.76
CA ARG A 40 8.23 -19.00 18.95
C ARG A 40 7.23 -20.15 19.04
N ASP A 41 6.52 -20.44 17.95
CA ASP A 41 5.34 -21.30 17.94
C ASP A 41 5.65 -22.72 17.42
N GLY A 42 6.78 -22.90 16.73
CA GLY A 42 7.27 -24.20 16.29
C GLY A 42 6.26 -24.95 15.43
N ILE A 43 5.77 -26.08 15.95
CA ILE A 43 4.84 -27.00 15.26
C ILE A 43 3.43 -26.39 15.14
N GLU A 44 3.02 -25.55 16.09
CA GLU A 44 1.71 -24.89 16.10
C GLU A 44 1.67 -23.62 15.23
N TYR A 45 2.71 -23.42 14.43
CA TYR A 45 2.85 -22.21 13.62
C TYR A 45 1.78 -22.09 12.54
N ILE A 46 1.14 -20.91 12.47
CA ILE A 46 0.22 -20.54 11.40
C ILE A 46 0.80 -19.35 10.64
N ALA A 47 1.00 -19.53 9.32
CA ALA A 47 1.55 -18.50 8.45
C ALA A 47 0.70 -17.23 8.46
N SER A 48 1.34 -16.07 8.64
CA SER A 48 0.62 -14.80 8.62
C SER A 48 0.22 -14.43 7.21
N ASN A 49 -0.93 -13.75 7.08
CA ASN A 49 -1.31 -13.19 5.79
C ASN A 49 -0.24 -12.21 5.34
N ARG A 50 0.23 -12.38 4.11
CA ARG A 50 1.20 -11.51 3.43
C ARG A 50 0.82 -10.01 3.46
N HIS A 51 -0.48 -9.69 3.49
CA HIS A 51 -1.00 -8.32 3.61
C HIS A 51 -0.93 -7.73 5.03
N ALA A 52 -0.58 -8.52 6.04
CA ALA A 52 -0.39 -8.03 7.40
C ALA A 52 0.80 -7.06 7.51
N HIS A 53 1.76 -7.16 6.59
CA HIS A 53 3.00 -6.38 6.65
C HIS A 53 3.01 -5.17 5.73
N SER A 54 2.20 -5.17 4.67
CA SER A 54 2.05 -4.02 3.78
C SER A 54 0.74 -4.10 2.99
N SER A 55 0.32 -2.94 2.48
CA SER A 55 -0.76 -2.82 1.53
C SER A 55 -0.24 -2.21 0.24
N THR A 56 -0.71 -2.70 -0.90
CA THR A 56 -0.43 -2.13 -2.22
C THR A 56 -0.86 -0.67 -2.32
N TRP A 57 -1.85 -0.24 -1.53
CA TRP A 57 -2.25 1.17 -1.46
C TRP A 57 -1.14 2.10 -0.96
N ARG A 58 -0.20 1.57 -0.15
CA ARG A 58 0.91 2.35 0.41
C ARG A 58 2.19 2.31 -0.43
N MET A 59 2.20 1.55 -1.53
CA MET A 59 3.38 1.44 -2.40
C MET A 59 3.53 2.69 -3.27
N GLY A 60 4.77 3.02 -3.63
CA GLY A 60 5.05 4.16 -4.50
C GLY A 60 4.52 3.96 -5.91
N LYS A 61 4.48 2.72 -6.41
CA LYS A 61 3.88 2.40 -7.71
C LYS A 61 2.47 1.86 -7.52
N ASP A 62 1.52 2.36 -8.31
CA ASP A 62 0.11 1.95 -8.31
C ASP A 62 -0.60 2.12 -6.95
N GLY A 63 0.07 2.73 -5.97
CA GLY A 63 -0.49 3.09 -4.68
C GLY A 63 -1.57 4.15 -4.82
N LYS A 64 -2.37 4.28 -3.76
CA LYS A 64 -3.55 5.12 -3.74
C LYS A 64 -3.66 5.79 -2.38
N HIS A 65 -4.03 7.06 -2.42
CA HIS A 65 -4.26 7.85 -1.22
C HIS A 65 -5.63 8.51 -1.30
N PHE A 66 -6.29 8.56 -0.15
CA PHE A 66 -7.37 9.51 0.04
C PHE A 66 -6.77 10.90 0.26
N PHE A 67 -7.43 11.91 -0.28
CA PHE A 67 -7.11 13.32 -0.02
C PHE A 67 -8.35 14.01 0.54
N ASP A 68 -8.19 15.15 1.19
CA ASP A 68 -9.33 15.91 1.67
C ASP A 68 -10.01 16.65 0.50
N ALA A 69 -11.29 16.34 0.26
CA ALA A 69 -12.08 16.99 -0.76
C ALA A 69 -12.34 18.48 -0.45
N ALA A 70 -12.35 18.86 0.83
CA ALA A 70 -12.55 20.24 1.25
C ALA A 70 -11.31 21.12 0.98
N GLU A 71 -10.10 20.57 1.11
CA GLU A 71 -8.86 21.22 0.72
C GLU A 71 -8.71 21.34 -0.80
N TRP A 72 -9.22 20.33 -1.54
CA TRP A 72 -9.08 20.24 -3.00
C TRP A 72 -10.44 20.19 -3.74
N PRO A 73 -11.32 21.18 -3.58
CA PRO A 73 -12.67 21.14 -4.17
C PRO A 73 -12.66 21.27 -5.70
N THR A 74 -11.59 21.85 -6.26
CA THR A 74 -11.47 22.11 -7.70
C THR A 74 -11.34 20.82 -8.52
N VAL A 75 -10.76 19.76 -7.95
CA VAL A 75 -10.57 18.45 -8.60
C VAL A 75 -11.75 17.51 -8.41
N MET A 76 -12.72 17.89 -7.57
CA MET A 76 -13.93 17.12 -7.29
C MET A 76 -15.09 17.53 -8.21
N ARG A 77 -15.93 16.55 -8.56
CA ARG A 77 -17.17 16.79 -9.29
C ARG A 77 -18.12 17.61 -8.40
N LYS A 78 -18.82 18.57 -9.02
CA LYS A 78 -19.92 19.29 -8.37
C LYS A 78 -21.08 18.34 -8.09
#